data_AF-A0AA95S302-F1
#
_entry.id   AF-A0AA95S302-F1
#
_cell.length_a   1.000
_cell.length_b   1.000
_cell.length_c   1.000
_cell.angle_alpha   90.00
_cell.angle_beta   90.00
_cell.angle_gamma   90.00
#
_symmetry.space_group_name_H-M   'P 1'
#
loop_
_entity.id
_entity.type
_entity.pdbx_description
1 polymer ?
#
loop_
_entity_poly.entity_id
_entity_poly.type
_entity_poly.pdbx_seq_one_letter_code
_entity_poly.pdbx_strand_id
1 'polypeptide(L)'
;MARTIELSEVIQEMRNVKTRMDKVIIEVYKQAKLKDKAEREYRIALAQEILKLKADGMQATLIPDTARGNTADLKFNRDIAKSLYDSARDSMETLRTEATLLQTISKYQTDL
;
A
#
# COMPACT_ATOMS: atom_id res chain seq x y z
N MET A 1 -32.12 30.37 -1.87
CA MET A 1 -32.07 29.43 -3.01
C MET A 1 -30.89 28.52 -2.80
N ALA A 2 -31.13 27.24 -2.48
CA ALA A 2 -30.05 26.27 -2.45
C ALA A 2 -29.49 26.15 -3.88
N ARG A 3 -28.18 26.31 -4.04
CA ARG A 3 -27.52 26.12 -5.33
C ARG A 3 -27.64 24.63 -5.67
N THR A 4 -28.55 24.29 -6.59
CA THR A 4 -28.62 22.96 -7.18
C THR A 4 -27.26 22.69 -7.81
N ILE A 5 -26.49 21.75 -7.26
CA ILE A 5 -25.29 21.26 -7.93
C ILE A 5 -25.79 20.59 -9.22
N GLU A 6 -25.35 21.06 -10.37
CA GLU A 6 -25.84 20.55 -11.64
C GLU A 6 -25.40 19.09 -11.81
N LEU A 7 -26.28 18.23 -12.35
CA LEU A 7 -25.96 16.82 -12.60
C LEU A 7 -24.68 16.66 -13.44
N SER A 8 -24.43 17.62 -14.33
CA SER A 8 -23.20 17.70 -15.13
C SER A 8 -21.94 17.88 -14.29
N GLU A 9 -21.99 18.66 -13.20
CA GLU A 9 -20.87 18.85 -12.26
C GLU A 9 -20.58 17.54 -11.51
N VAL A 10 -21.61 16.83 -11.03
CA VAL A 10 -21.44 15.54 -10.35
C VAL A 10 -20.84 14.49 -11.29
N ILE A 11 -21.32 14.41 -12.53
CA ILE A 11 -20.77 13.50 -13.54
C ILE A 11 -19.30 13.82 -13.82
N GLN A 12 -18.94 15.10 -13.89
CA GLN A 12 -17.55 15.50 -14.12
C GLN A 12 -16.65 15.09 -12.96
N GLU A 13 -17.09 15.29 -11.72
CA GLU A 13 -16.31 14.86 -10.56
C GLU A 13 -16.21 13.33 -10.45
N MET A 14 -17.26 12.58 -10.78
CA MET A 14 -17.18 11.12 -10.87
C MET A 14 -16.14 10.65 -11.91
N ARG A 15 -16.04 11.34 -13.05
CA ARG A 15 -14.98 11.06 -14.05
C ARG A 15 -13.59 11.38 -13.50
N ASN A 16 -13.44 12.49 -12.78
CA ASN A 16 -12.17 12.88 -12.16
C ASN A 16 -11.72 11.83 -11.12
N VAL A 17 -12.64 11.38 -10.26
CA VAL A 17 -12.39 10.31 -9.26
C VAL A 17 -11.99 9.02 -9.96
N LYS A 18 -12.67 8.62 -11.04
CA LYS A 18 -12.28 7.45 -11.85
C LYS A 18 -10.84 7.58 -12.35
N THR A 19 -10.47 8.71 -12.95
CA THR A 19 -9.10 8.92 -13.45
C THR A 19 -8.06 8.87 -12.32
N ARG A 20 -8.39 9.40 -11.13
CA ARG A 20 -7.53 9.27 -9.95
C ARG A 20 -7.41 7.81 -9.49
N MET A 21 -8.51 7.07 -9.47
CA MET A 21 -8.53 5.64 -9.12
C MET A 21 -7.67 4.82 -10.08
N ASP A 22 -7.80 5.03 -11.39
CA ASP A 22 -7.01 4.33 -12.41
C ASP A 22 -5.49 4.50 -12.15
N LYS A 23 -5.06 5.71 -11.78
CA LYS A 23 -3.66 5.99 -11.42
C LYS A 23 -3.24 5.29 -10.13
N VAL A 24 -4.07 5.34 -9.08
CA VAL A 24 -3.76 4.70 -7.79
C VAL A 24 -3.69 3.18 -7.94
N ILE A 25 -4.57 2.56 -8.74
CA ILE A 25 -4.55 1.10 -8.98
C ILE A 25 -3.20 0.66 -9.57
N ILE A 26 -2.68 1.40 -10.55
CA ILE A 26 -1.36 1.13 -11.14
C ILE A 26 -0.27 1.21 -10.07
N GLU A 27 -0.31 2.24 -9.22
CA GLU A 27 0.67 2.40 -8.15
C GLU A 27 0.55 1.29 -7.09
N VAL A 28 -0.67 0.87 -6.72
CA VAL A 28 -0.89 -0.25 -5.79
C VAL A 28 -0.25 -1.53 -6.31
N TYR A 29 -0.43 -1.88 -7.60
CA TYR A 29 0.19 -3.07 -8.19
C TYR A 29 1.73 -2.97 -8.19
N LYS A 30 2.26 -1.79 -8.51
CA LYS A 30 3.70 -1.54 -8.47
C LYS A 30 4.25 -1.71 -7.06
N GLN A 31 3.60 -1.10 -6.05
CA GLN A 31 4.01 -1.20 -4.65
C GLN A 31 3.85 -2.63 -4.10
N ALA A 32 2.82 -3.37 -4.52
CA ALA A 32 2.66 -4.78 -4.16
C ALA A 32 3.88 -5.60 -4.61
N LYS A 33 4.29 -5.44 -5.87
CA LYS A 33 5.46 -6.12 -6.42
C LYS A 33 6.75 -5.75 -5.69
N LEU A 34 6.92 -4.46 -5.35
CA LEU A 34 8.09 -3.98 -4.60
C LEU A 34 8.11 -4.55 -3.18
N LYS A 35 6.98 -4.54 -2.47
CA LYS A 35 6.82 -5.14 -1.15
C LYS A 35 7.19 -6.62 -1.16
N ASP A 36 6.63 -7.39 -2.09
CA ASP A 36 6.87 -8.83 -2.16
C ASP A 36 8.32 -9.15 -2.54
N LYS A 37 8.92 -8.34 -3.41
CA LYS A 37 10.35 -8.45 -3.75
C LYS A 37 11.23 -8.19 -2.53
N ALA A 38 10.96 -7.10 -1.78
CA ALA A 38 11.74 -6.73 -0.60
C ALA A 38 11.61 -7.77 0.53
N GLU A 39 10.41 -8.32 0.77
CA GLU A 39 10.22 -9.43 1.74
C GLU A 39 11.03 -10.65 1.31
N ARG A 40 10.98 -11.04 0.02
CA ARG A 40 11.78 -12.16 -0.49
C ARG A 40 13.28 -11.95 -0.27
N GLU A 41 13.79 -10.77 -0.62
CA GLU A 41 15.21 -10.43 -0.47
C GLU A 41 15.65 -10.45 1.00
N TYR A 42 14.87 -9.84 1.89
CA TYR A 42 15.12 -9.89 3.33
C TYR A 42 15.12 -11.32 3.87
N ARG A 43 14.16 -12.16 3.49
CA ARG A 43 14.05 -13.54 3.97
C ARG A 43 15.23 -14.40 3.53
N ILE A 44 15.68 -14.24 2.28
CA ILE A 44 16.85 -14.95 1.77
C ILE A 44 18.10 -14.52 2.54
N ALA A 45 18.33 -13.22 2.68
CA ALA A 45 19.51 -12.70 3.38
C ALA A 45 19.52 -13.11 4.86
N LEU A 46 18.37 -13.04 5.55
CA LEU A 46 18.26 -13.47 6.94
C LEU A 46 18.58 -14.96 7.09
N ALA A 47 18.08 -15.81 6.19
CA ALA A 47 18.36 -17.24 6.22
C ALA A 47 19.86 -17.52 5.96
N GLN A 48 20.46 -16.84 4.99
CA GLN A 48 21.89 -16.95 4.70
C GLN A 48 22.74 -16.52 5.90
N GLU A 49 22.38 -15.42 6.55
CA GLU A 49 23.10 -14.92 7.72
C GLU A 49 22.98 -15.88 8.93
N ILE A 50 21.80 -16.46 9.16
CA ILE A 50 21.61 -17.50 10.18
C ILE A 50 22.52 -18.71 9.92
N LEU A 51 22.57 -19.18 8.67
CA LEU A 51 23.40 -20.33 8.30
C LEU A 51 24.90 -20.01 8.47
N LYS A 52 25.32 -18.80 8.09
CA LYS A 52 26.68 -18.32 8.27
C LYS A 52 27.07 -18.27 9.75
N LEU A 53 26.28 -17.60 10.60
CA LEU A 53 26.55 -17.51 12.04
C LEU A 53 26.58 -18.88 12.72
N LYS A 54 25.74 -19.82 12.26
CA LYS A 54 25.77 -21.22 12.73
C LYS A 54 27.06 -21.91 12.33
N ALA A 55 27.53 -21.73 11.09
CA ALA A 55 28.80 -22.28 10.61
C ALA A 55 30.00 -21.68 11.36
N ASP A 56 29.92 -20.41 11.73
CA ASP A 56 30.93 -19.68 12.52
C ASP A 56 30.93 -20.08 14.02
N GLY A 57 30.08 -21.02 14.43
CA GLY A 57 30.05 -21.55 15.80
C GLY A 57 29.38 -20.64 16.81
N MET A 58 28.60 -19.63 16.38
CA MET A 58 27.87 -18.76 17.30
C MET A 58 26.86 -19.57 18.14
N GLN A 59 26.73 -19.22 19.41
CA GLN A 59 25.75 -19.83 20.31
C GLN A 59 24.34 -19.70 19.73
N ALA A 60 23.62 -20.82 19.63
CA ALA A 60 22.33 -20.90 18.95
C ALA A 60 21.28 -19.89 19.46
N THR A 61 21.35 -19.49 20.73
CA THR A 61 20.44 -18.51 21.33
C THR A 61 20.72 -17.08 20.87
N LEU A 62 21.93 -16.75 20.42
CA LEU A 62 22.31 -15.41 19.96
C LEU A 62 22.10 -15.22 18.45
N ILE A 63 22.17 -16.30 17.67
CA ILE A 63 22.05 -16.27 16.21
C ILE A 63 20.82 -15.47 15.73
N PRO A 64 19.60 -15.65 16.28
CA PRO A 64 18.43 -14.95 15.77
C PRO A 64 18.53 -13.42 15.90
N ASP A 65 19.11 -12.93 17.00
CA ASP A 65 19.20 -11.51 17.27
C ASP A 65 20.34 -10.88 16.47
N THR A 66 21.49 -11.55 16.40
CA THR A 66 22.62 -11.12 15.57
C THR A 66 22.26 -11.11 14.08
N ALA A 67 21.61 -12.16 13.57
CA ALA A 67 21.22 -12.22 12.16
C ALA A 67 20.23 -11.09 11.78
N ARG A 68 19.27 -10.77 12.67
CA ARG A 68 18.35 -9.65 12.45
C ARG A 68 19.04 -8.30 12.52
N GLY A 69 20.04 -8.14 13.39
CA GLY A 69 20.89 -6.96 13.44
C GLY A 69 21.69 -6.77 12.15
N ASN A 70 22.34 -7.82 11.68
CA ASN A 70 23.18 -7.79 10.47
C ASN A 70 22.36 -7.59 9.18
N THR A 71 21.07 -7.92 9.19
CA THR A 71 20.14 -7.74 8.06
C THR A 71 19.15 -6.58 8.26
N ALA A 72 19.42 -5.68 9.23
CA ALA A 72 18.50 -4.62 9.62
C ALA A 72 18.13 -3.68 8.46
N ASP A 73 19.07 -3.34 7.57
CA ASP A 73 18.82 -2.45 6.43
C ASP A 73 17.83 -3.07 5.43
N LEU A 74 17.94 -4.37 5.17
CA LEU A 74 17.00 -5.10 4.31
C LEU A 74 15.61 -5.17 4.96
N LYS A 75 15.56 -5.37 6.27
CA LYS A 75 14.31 -5.32 7.04
C LYS A 75 13.66 -3.95 6.96
N PHE A 76 14.44 -2.88 7.11
CA PHE A 76 13.98 -1.50 7.01
C PHE A 76 13.39 -1.20 5.62
N ASN A 77 14.10 -1.57 4.55
CA ASN A 77 13.62 -1.40 3.18
C ASN A 77 12.33 -2.17 2.90
N ARG A 78 12.22 -3.40 3.43
CA ARG A 78 10.97 -4.17 3.38
C ARG A 78 9.84 -3.44 4.10
N ASP A 79 10.09 -2.94 5.30
CA ASP A 79 9.06 -2.29 6.11
C ASP A 79 8.58 -1.00 5.44
N ILE A 80 9.48 -0.22 4.82
CA ILE A 80 9.12 0.91 3.95
C ILE A 80 8.21 0.45 2.81
N ALA A 81 8.61 -0.59 2.07
CA ALA A 81 7.83 -1.07 0.94
C ALA A 81 6.43 -1.53 1.35
N LYS A 82 6.30 -2.12 2.54
CA LYS A 82 5.00 -2.47 3.13
C LYS A 82 4.18 -1.23 3.46
N SER A 83 4.76 -0.25 4.16
CA SER A 83 4.06 0.99 4.50
C SER A 83 3.59 1.76 3.27
N LEU A 84 4.39 1.78 2.20
CA LEU A 84 4.02 2.39 0.92
C LEU A 84 2.85 1.66 0.24
N TYR A 85 2.89 0.33 0.21
CA TYR A 85 1.78 -0.48 -0.30
C TYR A 85 0.49 -0.26 0.48
N ASP A 86 0.56 -0.29 1.81
CA ASP A 86 -0.60 -0.07 2.69
C ASP A 86 -1.18 1.35 2.47
N SER A 87 -0.33 2.37 2.39
CA SER A 87 -0.75 3.75 2.11
C SER A 87 -1.41 3.92 0.72
N ALA A 88 -0.89 3.25 -0.30
CA ALA A 88 -1.48 3.26 -1.64
C ALA A 88 -2.85 2.58 -1.65
N ARG A 89 -3.00 1.47 -0.91
CA ARG A 89 -4.28 0.78 -0.76
C ARG A 89 -5.30 1.65 -0.02
N ASP A 90 -4.90 2.31 1.06
CA ASP A 90 -5.79 3.18 1.83
C ASP A 90 -6.22 4.41 1.02
N SER A 91 -5.34 4.91 0.15
CA SER A 91 -5.69 5.97 -0.83
C SER A 91 -6.76 5.48 -1.82
N MET A 92 -6.66 4.23 -2.29
CA MET A 92 -7.68 3.62 -3.17
C MET A 92 -9.04 3.51 -2.46
N GLU A 93 -9.05 3.11 -1.18
CA GLU A 93 -10.27 3.03 -0.39
C GLU A 93 -10.90 4.41 -0.18
N THR A 94 -10.09 5.43 0.08
CA THR A 94 -10.56 6.82 0.20
C THR A 94 -11.27 7.29 -1.07
N LEU A 95 -10.69 7.00 -2.24
CA LEU A 95 -11.31 7.32 -3.53
C LEU A 95 -12.62 6.58 -3.77
N ARG A 96 -12.73 5.32 -3.32
CA ARG A 96 -13.96 4.54 -3.39
C ARG A 96 -15.06 5.16 -2.52
N THR A 97 -14.71 5.62 -1.32
CA THR A 97 -15.64 6.33 -0.44
C THR A 97 -16.11 7.64 -1.08
N GLU A 98 -15.20 8.41 -1.69
CA GLU A 98 -15.55 9.64 -2.43
C GLU A 98 -16.52 9.36 -3.59
N ALA A 99 -16.27 8.32 -4.38
CA ALA A 99 -17.18 7.90 -5.46
C ALA A 99 -18.57 7.50 -4.93
N THR A 100 -18.62 6.81 -3.79
CA THR A 100 -19.88 6.38 -3.14
C THR A 100 -20.67 7.59 -2.63
N LEU A 101 -19.98 8.59 -2.08
CA LEU A 101 -20.58 9.84 -1.65
C LEU A 101 -21.21 10.59 -2.84
N LEU A 102 -20.47 10.75 -3.94
CA LEU A 102 -20.98 11.39 -5.17
C LEU A 102 -22.19 10.65 -5.73
N GLN A 103 -22.16 9.32 -5.76
CA GLN A 103 -23.31 8.50 -6.18
C GLN A 103 -24.53 8.73 -5.28
N THR A 104 -24.31 8.85 -3.97
CA THR A 104 -25.38 9.10 -3.00
C THR A 104 -26.01 10.47 -3.22
N ILE A 105 -25.20 11.52 -3.40
CA ILE A 105 -25.66 12.87 -3.70
C ILE A 105 -26.51 12.89 -4.99
N SER A 106 -26.04 12.22 -6.05
CA SER A 106 -26.77 12.15 -7.33
C SER A 106 -28.15 11.53 -7.20
N LYS A 107 -28.35 10.53 -6.33
CA LYS A 107 -29.66 9.90 -6.12
C LYS A 107 -30.68 10.91 -5.58
N TYR A 108 -30.33 11.59 -4.48
CA TYR A 108 -31.22 12.56 -3.82
C TYR A 108 -31.50 13.82 -4.64
N GLN A 109 -30.69 14.13 -5.66
CA GLN A 109 -30.98 15.21 -6.62
C GLN A 109 -32.08 14.85 -7.62
N THR A 110 -32.30 13.57 -7.87
CA THR A 110 -33.35 13.10 -8.78
C THR A 110 -34.71 13.00 -8.08
N ASP A 111 -34.69 13.01 -6.74
CA ASP A 111 -35.85 12.85 -5.85
C ASP A 111 -36.47 14.20 -5.38
N LEU A 112 -35.87 15.35 -5.78
CA LEU A 112 -36.29 16.72 -5.50
C LEU A 112 -36.84 17.40 -6.76
#